data_AF-A0A502IP16-F1
#
_entry.id   AF-A0A502IP16-F1
#
_cell.length_a   1.000
_cell.length_b   1.000
_cell.length_c   1.000
_cell.angle_alpha   90.00
_cell.angle_beta   90.00
_cell.angle_gamma   90.00
#
_symmetry.space_group_name_H-M   'P 1'
#
loop_
_entity.id
_entity.type
_entity.pdbx_description
1 polymer ?
#
loop_
_entity_poly.entity_id
_entity_poly.type
_entity_poly.pdbx_seq_one_letter_code
_entity_poly.pdbx_strand_id
1 'polypeptide(L)'
;MDDQRRKIIITEIENWRRNHLLPEHYCIFLLNLYTEGKHAQNQEVPITKKRLSFWPNRKWSSRTEKQQVFIEGAGSQIQGSGREAQILSVKLMGGIFLVGLVIAVMVLLAFYFNAFSIPMQMSILVASWVIAYVLAFVFKRKIPLLSYFFLLVTILIAITSLYYFGEKWKISQDTYLWSLLLMAVYSVLHGLLFRYPLFIFIGMMGIGVLYGTAMLIRMGNLFSWMNIELYWVPLSFIMIGLGFLFHERYRQLAYTLVASGLLYFFGPEISSWWIPEVSREMIQIMIVIKIFISAILFLFTRRYWLEWLRL
;
A
#
# COMPACT_ATOMS: atom_id res chain seq x y z
N MET A 1 -36.13 -14.31 41.19
CA MET A 1 -36.15 -12.95 40.62
C MET A 1 -37.52 -12.37 40.93
N ASP A 2 -37.58 -11.16 41.46
CA ASP A 2 -38.84 -10.53 41.85
C ASP A 2 -39.72 -10.22 40.62
N ASP A 3 -40.99 -10.61 40.67
CA ASP A 3 -41.91 -10.50 39.52
C ASP A 3 -42.21 -9.04 39.14
N GLN A 4 -42.10 -8.10 40.09
CA GLN A 4 -42.23 -6.67 39.78
C GLN A 4 -41.03 -6.18 38.96
N ARG A 5 -39.81 -6.58 39.33
CA ARG A 5 -38.59 -6.24 38.57
C ARG A 5 -38.64 -6.79 37.14
N ARG A 6 -39.17 -8.01 36.94
CA ARG A 6 -39.34 -8.61 35.61
C ARG A 6 -40.26 -7.76 34.73
N LYS A 7 -41.41 -7.32 35.25
CA LYS A 7 -42.37 -6.48 34.50
C LYS A 7 -41.78 -5.12 34.11
N ILE A 8 -40.99 -4.52 35.00
CA ILE A 8 -40.31 -3.25 34.73
C ILE A 8 -39.33 -3.42 33.56
N ILE A 9 -38.52 -4.48 33.58
CA ILE A 9 -37.52 -4.76 32.52
C ILE A 9 -38.20 -4.98 31.17
N ILE A 10 -39.30 -5.75 31.12
CA ILE A 10 -40.04 -5.99 29.88
C ILE A 10 -40.60 -4.69 29.30
N THR A 11 -41.20 -3.85 30.14
CA THR A 11 -41.76 -2.55 29.73
C THR A 11 -40.70 -1.63 29.15
N GLU A 12 -39.50 -1.62 29.75
CA GLU A 12 -38.39 -0.79 29.29
C GLU A 12 -37.82 -1.27 27.95
N ILE A 13 -37.72 -2.59 27.73
CA ILE A 13 -37.30 -3.17 26.45
C ILE A 13 -38.28 -2.83 25.32
N GLU A 14 -39.59 -2.83 25.60
CA GLU A 14 -40.61 -2.41 24.63
C GLU A 14 -40.53 -0.90 24.31
N ASN A 15 -40.18 -0.07 25.30
CA ASN A 15 -39.91 1.34 25.10
C ASN A 15 -38.70 1.57 24.17
N TRP A 16 -37.61 0.82 24.39
CA TRP A 16 -36.42 0.87 23.51
C TRP A 16 -36.71 0.43 22.08
N ARG A 17 -37.57 -0.59 21.90
CA ARG A 17 -38.02 -1.02 20.57
C ARG A 17 -38.81 0.08 19.85
N ARG A 18 -39.80 0.69 20.52
CA ARG A 18 -40.62 1.76 19.94
C ARG A 18 -39.79 2.98 19.52
N ASN A 19 -38.80 3.36 20.32
CA ASN A 19 -37.94 4.50 20.05
C ASN A 19 -36.69 4.16 19.20
N HIS A 20 -36.54 2.91 18.75
CA HIS A 20 -35.43 2.42 17.94
C HIS A 20 -34.03 2.66 18.55
N LEU A 21 -33.96 2.66 19.88
CA LEU A 21 -32.70 2.85 20.63
C LEU A 21 -31.77 1.65 20.50
N LEU A 22 -32.33 0.47 20.23
CA LEU A 22 -31.60 -0.76 19.93
C LEU A 22 -32.17 -1.41 18.66
N PRO A 23 -31.35 -2.16 17.89
CA PRO A 23 -31.83 -2.88 16.72
C PRO A 23 -32.90 -3.92 17.08
N GLU A 24 -33.92 -4.05 16.24
CA GLU A 24 -35.17 -4.79 16.52
C GLU A 24 -34.93 -6.26 16.90
N HIS A 25 -33.98 -6.93 16.25
CA HIS A 25 -33.62 -8.32 16.52
C HIS A 25 -33.08 -8.52 17.96
N TYR A 26 -32.40 -7.53 18.53
CA TYR A 26 -31.88 -7.60 19.90
C TYR A 26 -32.99 -7.43 20.94
N CYS A 27 -33.95 -6.53 20.70
CA CYS A 27 -35.12 -6.38 21.57
C CYS A 27 -35.94 -7.68 21.62
N ILE A 28 -36.15 -8.34 20.47
CA ILE A 28 -36.87 -9.62 20.37
C ILE A 28 -36.16 -10.72 21.18
N PHE A 29 -34.83 -10.78 21.08
CA PHE A 29 -34.04 -11.74 21.86
C PHE A 29 -34.18 -11.51 23.38
N LEU A 30 -34.06 -10.27 23.85
CA LEU A 30 -34.20 -9.93 25.27
C LEU A 30 -35.62 -10.20 25.79
N LEU A 31 -36.64 -9.84 25.01
CA LEU A 31 -38.04 -10.12 25.34
C LEU A 31 -38.27 -11.63 25.48
N ASN A 32 -37.74 -12.44 24.58
CA ASN A 32 -37.85 -13.91 24.66
C ASN A 32 -37.14 -14.48 25.89
N LEU A 33 -36.00 -13.91 26.28
CA LEU A 33 -35.24 -14.33 27.45
C LEU A 33 -35.99 -14.05 28.76
N TYR A 34 -36.60 -12.86 28.88
CA TYR A 34 -37.31 -12.44 30.10
C TYR A 34 -38.76 -12.95 30.19
N THR A 35 -39.32 -13.43 29.07
CA THR A 35 -40.65 -14.06 29.02
C THR A 35 -40.62 -15.56 28.82
N GLU A 36 -39.44 -16.17 28.97
CA GLU A 36 -39.26 -17.63 28.91
C GLU A 36 -39.89 -18.22 27.62
N GLY A 37 -39.80 -17.48 26.51
CA GLY A 37 -40.34 -17.88 25.21
C GLY A 37 -41.84 -17.67 24.97
N LYS A 38 -42.60 -17.06 25.90
CA LYS A 38 -44.05 -16.84 25.74
C LYS A 38 -44.44 -15.71 24.78
N HIS A 39 -43.54 -14.76 24.47
CA HIS A 39 -43.85 -13.68 23.53
C HIS A 39 -43.99 -14.12 22.06
N ALA A 40 -43.37 -15.23 21.67
CA ALA A 40 -43.40 -15.72 20.29
C ALA A 40 -44.77 -16.24 19.82
N GLN A 41 -45.73 -16.44 20.74
CA GLN A 41 -47.01 -17.09 20.44
C GLN A 41 -48.13 -16.13 20.06
N ASN A 42 -47.90 -14.81 20.09
CA ASN A 42 -48.97 -13.81 19.89
C ASN A 42 -48.66 -12.71 18.85
N GLN A 43 -47.70 -12.95 17.94
CA GLN A 43 -47.44 -12.05 16.81
C GLN A 43 -47.22 -12.85 15.51
N GLU A 44 -48.31 -13.27 14.87
CA GLU A 44 -48.27 -13.60 13.44
C GLU A 44 -48.17 -12.30 12.64
N VAL A 45 -46.96 -11.96 12.20
CA VAL A 45 -46.75 -10.94 11.17
C VAL A 45 -46.91 -11.62 9.80
N PRO A 46 -47.75 -11.11 8.87
CA PRO A 46 -47.98 -11.78 7.60
C PRO A 46 -46.77 -11.59 6.68
N ILE A 47 -45.94 -12.63 6.57
CA ILE A 47 -44.87 -12.68 5.57
C ILE A 47 -45.51 -12.84 4.20
N THR A 48 -45.60 -11.74 3.46
CA THR A 48 -46.04 -11.70 2.06
C THR A 48 -45.06 -12.49 1.19
N LYS A 49 -45.38 -13.75 0.87
CA LYS A 49 -44.64 -14.56 -0.10
C LYS A 49 -44.90 -14.09 -1.52
N LYS A 50 -44.15 -13.11 -2.02
CA LYS A 50 -43.95 -12.96 -3.47
C LYS A 50 -42.99 -14.07 -3.93
N ARG A 51 -43.57 -15.13 -4.52
CA ARG A 51 -42.86 -16.14 -5.32
C ARG A 51 -42.08 -15.42 -6.43
N LEU A 52 -40.75 -15.38 -6.31
CA LEU A 52 -39.88 -15.24 -7.47
C LEU A 52 -39.35 -16.64 -7.81
N SER A 53 -40.02 -17.27 -8.77
CA SER A 53 -39.69 -18.57 -9.32
C SER A 53 -38.59 -18.42 -10.36
N PHE A 54 -37.33 -18.60 -10.00
CA PHE A 54 -36.27 -18.87 -10.97
C PHE A 54 -35.13 -19.58 -10.25
N TRP A 55 -35.13 -20.91 -10.25
CA TRP A 55 -33.96 -21.78 -10.48
C TRP A 55 -34.34 -23.26 -10.23
N PRO A 56 -33.84 -24.20 -11.06
CA PRO A 56 -34.30 -25.58 -11.03
C PRO A 56 -33.52 -26.41 -10.00
N ASN A 57 -34.30 -27.11 -9.18
CA ASN A 57 -34.09 -28.44 -8.61
C ASN A 57 -32.63 -28.97 -8.52
N ARG A 58 -32.00 -28.80 -7.35
CA ARG A 58 -30.91 -29.68 -6.90
C ARG A 58 -31.38 -30.51 -5.71
N LYS A 59 -31.63 -31.79 -5.99
CA LYS A 59 -31.77 -32.88 -5.03
C LYS A 59 -30.46 -32.98 -4.22
N TRP A 60 -30.53 -32.94 -2.89
CA TRP A 60 -29.46 -33.52 -2.06
C TRP A 60 -30.01 -34.21 -0.81
N SER A 61 -30.12 -35.53 -0.95
CA SER A 61 -29.70 -36.56 0.01
C SER A 61 -29.77 -36.25 1.50
N SER A 62 -30.75 -36.87 2.16
CA SER A 62 -30.80 -37.11 3.60
C SER A 62 -29.54 -37.81 4.10
N ARG A 63 -28.84 -37.21 5.07
CA ARG A 63 -27.90 -37.92 5.93
C ARG A 63 -28.32 -37.70 7.38
N THR A 64 -28.78 -38.79 7.95
CA THR A 64 -29.11 -39.04 9.35
C THR A 64 -27.94 -38.69 10.26
N GLU A 65 -28.16 -37.86 11.27
CA GLU A 65 -27.31 -37.86 12.45
C GLU A 65 -28.14 -37.67 13.72
N LYS A 66 -27.82 -38.51 14.69
CA LYS A 66 -28.63 -38.87 15.86
C LYS A 66 -28.71 -37.74 16.87
N GLN A 67 -29.92 -37.53 17.36
CA GLN A 67 -30.23 -36.77 18.55
C GLN A 67 -30.04 -37.69 19.77
N GLN A 68 -29.13 -37.35 20.67
CA GLN A 68 -29.11 -37.89 22.03
C GLN A 68 -29.03 -36.75 23.04
N VAL A 69 -30.08 -36.71 23.84
CA VAL A 69 -30.29 -35.86 25.00
C VAL A 69 -29.39 -36.35 26.13
N PHE A 70 -28.67 -35.46 26.79
CA PHE A 70 -28.21 -35.66 28.16
C PHE A 70 -28.43 -34.36 28.94
N ILE A 71 -29.24 -34.47 29.99
CA ILE A 71 -29.49 -33.43 30.99
C ILE A 71 -28.39 -33.61 32.04
N GLU A 72 -27.56 -32.60 32.25
CA GLU A 72 -26.73 -32.52 33.45
C GLU A 72 -26.47 -31.06 33.86
N GLY A 73 -26.91 -30.76 35.08
CA GLY A 73 -26.11 -30.07 36.09
C GLY A 73 -25.60 -28.66 35.79
N ALA A 74 -26.23 -27.68 36.41
CA ALA A 74 -25.59 -26.42 36.72
C ALA A 74 -24.27 -26.64 37.49
N GLY A 75 -23.16 -26.15 36.93
CA GLY A 75 -21.90 -26.00 37.66
C GLY A 75 -20.66 -25.87 36.77
N SER A 76 -20.05 -24.68 36.77
CA SER A 76 -18.64 -24.41 36.38
C SER A 76 -18.35 -24.46 34.85
N GLN A 77 -17.54 -23.64 34.19
CA GLN A 77 -16.74 -22.46 34.52
C GLN A 77 -16.67 -21.55 33.27
N ILE A 78 -16.95 -20.26 33.40
CA ILE A 78 -16.41 -19.26 32.47
C ILE A 78 -15.04 -18.87 33.02
N GLN A 79 -14.02 -19.65 32.71
CA GLN A 79 -12.63 -19.31 33.01
C GLN A 79 -11.77 -19.58 31.77
N GLY A 80 -11.63 -18.55 30.93
CA GLY A 80 -10.80 -18.62 29.73
C GLY A 80 -11.05 -17.48 28.76
N SER A 81 -10.83 -16.22 29.17
CA SER A 81 -10.87 -15.10 28.21
C SER A 81 -10.07 -13.86 28.65
N GLY A 82 -9.75 -13.71 29.93
CA GLY A 82 -8.92 -12.60 30.42
C GLY A 82 -7.44 -12.74 30.04
N ARG A 83 -6.86 -13.95 30.16
CA ARG A 83 -5.43 -14.17 29.88
C ARG A 83 -5.09 -14.02 28.41
N GLU A 84 -5.91 -14.52 27.48
CA GLU A 84 -5.58 -14.41 26.05
C GLU A 84 -5.70 -12.97 25.53
N ALA A 85 -6.71 -12.21 25.97
CA ALA A 85 -6.82 -10.79 25.66
C ALA A 85 -5.69 -9.95 26.30
N GLN A 86 -5.28 -10.28 27.53
CA GLN A 86 -4.13 -9.66 28.19
C GLN A 86 -2.79 -10.04 27.54
N ILE A 87 -2.61 -11.29 27.10
CA ILE A 87 -1.39 -11.73 26.40
C ILE A 87 -1.31 -11.09 25.02
N LEU A 88 -2.44 -10.93 24.32
CA LEU A 88 -2.49 -10.26 23.03
C LEU A 88 -2.17 -8.76 23.17
N SER A 89 -2.71 -8.08 24.19
CA SER A 89 -2.38 -6.68 24.46
C SER A 89 -0.93 -6.49 24.89
N VAL A 90 -0.37 -7.39 25.71
CA VAL A 90 1.05 -7.37 26.11
C VAL A 90 1.98 -7.67 24.93
N LYS A 91 1.63 -8.60 24.04
CA LYS A 91 2.41 -8.87 22.80
C LYS A 91 2.36 -7.68 21.83
N LEU A 92 1.20 -7.05 21.69
CA LEU A 92 1.04 -5.86 20.84
C LEU A 92 1.81 -4.66 21.41
N MET A 93 1.70 -4.46 22.73
CA MET A 93 2.40 -3.40 23.46
C MET A 93 3.91 -3.62 23.40
N GLY A 94 4.40 -4.83 23.64
CA GLY A 94 5.81 -5.20 23.48
C GLY A 94 6.33 -4.95 22.07
N GLY A 95 5.54 -5.24 21.04
CA GLY A 95 5.89 -4.91 19.66
C GLY A 95 6.04 -3.41 19.39
N ILE A 96 5.12 -2.60 19.92
CA ILE A 96 5.17 -1.13 19.78
C ILE A 96 6.37 -0.54 20.52
N PHE A 97 6.65 -1.02 21.74
CA PHE A 97 7.84 -0.60 22.49
C PHE A 97 9.14 -0.96 21.78
N LEU A 98 9.21 -2.16 21.17
CA LEU A 98 10.40 -2.58 20.43
C LEU A 98 10.62 -1.73 19.17
N VAL A 99 9.54 -1.43 18.43
CA VAL A 99 9.60 -0.51 17.28
C VAL A 99 10.00 0.90 17.74
N GLY A 100 9.41 1.41 18.81
CA GLY A 100 9.74 2.71 19.38
C GLY A 100 11.19 2.80 19.84
N LEU A 101 11.72 1.74 20.47
CA LEU A 101 13.12 1.64 20.87
C LEU A 101 14.05 1.62 19.66
N VAL A 102 13.72 0.85 18.61
CA VAL A 102 14.51 0.86 17.36
C VAL A 102 14.53 2.26 16.75
N ILE A 103 13.38 2.94 16.70
CA ILE A 103 13.31 4.32 16.17
C ILE A 103 14.15 5.27 17.04
N ALA A 104 14.03 5.20 18.36
CA ALA A 104 14.79 6.05 19.28
C ALA A 104 16.31 5.84 19.15
N VAL A 105 16.75 4.58 19.03
CA VAL A 105 18.15 4.21 18.78
C VAL A 105 18.61 4.78 17.43
N MET A 106 17.83 4.60 16.37
CA MET A 106 18.16 5.12 15.03
C MET A 106 18.27 6.66 15.02
N VAL A 107 17.39 7.36 15.73
CA VAL A 107 17.45 8.83 15.86
C VAL A 107 18.71 9.26 16.62
N LEU A 108 19.04 8.59 17.73
CA LEU A 108 20.25 8.91 18.51
C LEU A 108 21.51 8.68 17.68
N LEU A 109 21.57 7.58 16.93
CA LEU A 109 22.65 7.29 16.00
C LEU A 109 22.76 8.35 14.89
N ALA A 110 21.64 8.86 14.38
CA ALA A 110 21.65 9.92 13.37
C ALA A 110 22.22 11.25 13.92
N PHE A 111 21.89 11.63 15.16
CA PHE A 111 22.42 12.84 15.81
C PHE A 111 23.92 12.76 16.08
N TYR A 112 24.42 11.62 16.54
CA TYR A 112 25.84 11.41 16.83
C TYR A 112 26.65 10.89 15.64
N PHE A 113 26.04 10.76 14.46
CA PHE A 113 26.62 10.11 13.30
C PHE A 113 28.00 10.68 12.91
N ASN A 114 28.14 12.01 12.93
CA ASN A 114 29.39 12.68 12.56
C ASN A 114 30.51 12.55 13.59
N ALA A 115 30.22 12.19 14.85
CA ALA A 115 31.23 12.04 15.90
C ALA A 115 32.01 10.72 15.80
N PHE A 116 31.49 9.75 15.05
CA PHE A 116 32.10 8.44 14.91
C PHE A 116 33.18 8.37 13.82
N SER A 117 34.07 7.40 13.92
CA SER A 117 35.08 7.13 12.90
C SER A 117 34.43 6.67 11.58
N ILE A 118 35.11 6.89 10.46
CA ILE A 118 34.65 6.49 9.11
C ILE A 118 34.19 5.02 9.02
N PRO A 119 34.94 4.01 9.53
CA PRO A 119 34.49 2.61 9.47
C PRO A 119 33.22 2.36 10.30
N MET A 120 33.05 3.08 11.41
CA MET A 120 31.87 2.96 12.26
C MET A 120 30.64 3.59 11.59
N GLN A 121 30.80 4.73 10.92
CA GLN A 121 29.75 5.35 10.09
C GLN A 121 29.25 4.40 8.99
N MET A 122 30.18 3.75 8.27
CA MET A 122 29.86 2.74 7.26
C MET A 122 29.08 1.56 7.86
N SER A 123 29.55 1.03 8.98
CA SER A 123 28.91 -0.11 9.66
C SER A 123 27.48 0.23 10.10
N ILE A 124 27.27 1.42 10.67
CA ILE A 124 25.95 1.89 11.11
C ILE A 124 24.98 1.98 9.92
N LEU A 125 25.41 2.53 8.78
CA LEU A 125 24.57 2.66 7.59
C LEU A 125 24.25 1.29 6.97
N VAL A 126 25.21 0.39 6.89
CA VAL A 126 24.99 -0.98 6.42
C VAL A 126 24.05 -1.74 7.35
N ALA A 127 24.26 -1.66 8.67
CA ALA A 127 23.36 -2.27 9.64
C ALA A 127 21.94 -1.71 9.53
N SER A 128 21.80 -0.39 9.39
CA SER A 128 20.52 0.29 9.18
C SER A 128 19.82 -0.18 7.91
N TRP A 129 20.57 -0.32 6.81
CA TRP A 129 20.06 -0.82 5.52
C TRP A 129 19.59 -2.27 5.63
N VAL A 130 20.38 -3.16 6.26
CA VAL A 130 20.03 -4.56 6.49
C VAL A 130 18.79 -4.68 7.39
N ILE A 131 18.74 -3.93 8.49
CA ILE A 131 17.60 -3.92 9.41
C ILE A 131 16.34 -3.48 8.65
N ALA A 132 16.38 -2.35 7.95
CA ALA A 132 15.24 -1.87 7.17
C ALA A 132 14.79 -2.91 6.12
N TYR A 133 15.72 -3.57 5.43
CA TYR A 133 15.40 -4.62 4.47
C TYR A 133 14.74 -5.86 5.12
N VAL A 134 15.26 -6.31 6.27
CA VAL A 134 14.66 -7.42 7.03
C VAL A 134 13.26 -7.06 7.52
N LEU A 135 13.07 -5.85 8.05
CA LEU A 135 11.74 -5.37 8.46
C LEU A 135 10.78 -5.34 7.27
N ALA A 136 11.22 -4.89 6.10
CA ALA A 136 10.40 -4.91 4.88
C ALA A 136 9.87 -6.31 4.56
N PHE A 137 10.69 -7.35 4.73
CA PHE A 137 10.29 -8.73 4.49
C PHE A 137 9.39 -9.29 5.59
N VAL A 138 9.67 -9.00 6.86
CA VAL A 138 8.85 -9.46 8.00
C VAL A 138 7.43 -8.90 7.92
N PHE A 139 7.29 -7.61 7.60
CA PHE A 139 5.98 -6.96 7.52
C PHE A 139 5.21 -7.28 6.23
N LYS A 140 5.86 -7.88 5.22
CA LYS A 140 5.23 -8.27 3.94
C LYS A 140 3.92 -9.05 4.12
N ARG A 141 3.88 -9.97 5.09
CA ARG A 141 2.70 -10.84 5.31
C ARG A 141 1.58 -10.19 6.12
N LYS A 142 1.92 -9.25 7.01
CA LYS A 142 0.94 -8.67 7.95
C LYS A 142 0.34 -7.36 7.42
N ILE A 143 1.18 -6.45 6.94
CA ILE A 143 0.78 -5.11 6.49
C ILE A 143 1.63 -4.75 5.25
N PRO A 144 1.11 -4.95 4.03
CA PRO A 144 1.89 -4.76 2.81
C PRO A 144 2.33 -3.30 2.60
N LEU A 145 1.53 -2.32 3.06
CA LEU A 145 1.89 -0.89 3.01
C LEU A 145 3.19 -0.59 3.77
N LEU A 146 3.39 -1.21 4.92
CA LEU A 146 4.57 -1.00 5.75
C LEU A 146 5.83 -1.60 5.12
N SER A 147 5.67 -2.69 4.36
CA SER A 147 6.74 -3.28 3.55
C SER A 147 7.26 -2.29 2.48
N TYR A 148 6.36 -1.58 1.80
CA TYR A 148 6.74 -0.55 0.83
C TYR A 148 7.49 0.62 1.49
N PHE A 149 7.05 1.05 2.66
CA PHE A 149 7.73 2.10 3.42
C PHE A 149 9.18 1.72 3.73
N PHE A 150 9.41 0.52 4.27
CA PHE A 150 10.77 0.07 4.59
C PHE A 150 11.65 -0.14 3.35
N LEU A 151 11.10 -0.59 2.23
CA LEU A 151 11.84 -0.65 0.96
C LEU A 151 12.21 0.73 0.40
N LEU A 152 11.37 1.74 0.60
CA LEU A 152 11.72 3.10 0.23
C LEU A 152 12.84 3.64 1.13
N VAL A 153 12.80 3.34 2.43
CA VAL A 153 13.86 3.69 3.38
C VAL A 153 15.20 3.07 2.99
N THR A 154 15.25 1.82 2.49
CA THR A 154 16.52 1.21 2.06
C THR A 154 17.15 1.93 0.87
N ILE A 155 16.35 2.38 -0.11
CA ILE A 155 16.84 3.19 -1.23
C ILE A 155 17.33 4.55 -0.73
N LEU A 156 16.58 5.21 0.15
CA LEU A 156 16.99 6.50 0.71
C LEU A 156 18.32 6.39 1.45
N ILE A 157 18.49 5.37 2.29
CA ILE A 157 19.76 5.11 2.98
C ILE A 157 20.90 4.90 1.95
N ALA A 158 20.66 4.17 0.86
CA ALA A 158 21.67 3.96 -0.16
C ALA A 158 22.08 5.27 -0.87
N ILE A 159 21.10 6.09 -1.27
CA ILE A 159 21.35 7.39 -1.92
C ILE A 159 22.09 8.36 -0.99
N THR A 160 21.64 8.49 0.26
CA THR A 160 22.29 9.39 1.23
C THR A 160 23.69 8.92 1.59
N SER A 161 23.91 7.60 1.71
CA SER A 161 25.24 7.03 1.92
C SER A 161 26.17 7.37 0.77
N LEU A 162 25.71 7.21 -0.48
CA LEU A 162 26.50 7.54 -1.67
C LEU A 162 26.88 9.01 -1.71
N TYR A 163 25.94 9.92 -1.42
CA TYR A 163 26.22 11.35 -1.35
C TYR A 163 27.26 11.69 -0.26
N TYR A 164 27.03 11.21 0.96
CA TYR A 164 27.87 11.51 2.13
C TYR A 164 29.31 11.03 1.97
N PHE A 165 29.50 9.78 1.54
CA PHE A 165 30.85 9.26 1.33
C PHE A 165 31.48 9.77 0.05
N GLY A 166 30.69 10.05 -0.98
CA GLY A 166 31.24 10.59 -2.20
C GLY A 166 31.83 12.00 -2.03
N GLU A 167 31.22 12.86 -1.19
CA GLU A 167 31.82 14.15 -0.84
C GLU A 167 33.12 13.98 -0.06
N LYS A 168 33.13 13.11 0.96
CA LYS A 168 34.32 12.86 1.79
C LYS A 168 35.50 12.30 1.00
N TRP A 169 35.23 11.39 0.07
CA TRP A 169 36.25 10.68 -0.69
C TRP A 169 36.55 11.37 -2.03
N LYS A 170 35.90 12.51 -2.31
CA LYS A 170 36.02 13.26 -3.58
C LYS A 170 35.86 12.35 -4.80
N ILE A 171 34.83 11.52 -4.77
CA ILE A 171 34.54 10.54 -5.82
C ILE A 171 34.26 11.26 -7.14
N SER A 172 34.79 10.74 -8.25
CA SER A 172 34.56 11.29 -9.59
C SER A 172 33.09 11.18 -10.02
N GLN A 173 32.63 12.11 -10.85
CA GLN A 173 31.26 12.14 -11.36
C GLN A 173 30.86 10.83 -12.05
N ASP A 174 31.77 10.22 -12.81
CA ASP A 174 31.51 8.94 -13.49
C ASP A 174 31.22 7.81 -12.50
N THR A 175 31.94 7.78 -11.38
CA THR A 175 31.74 6.75 -10.35
C THR A 175 30.39 6.93 -9.64
N TYR A 176 29.93 8.17 -9.47
CA TYR A 176 28.56 8.45 -8.99
C TYR A 176 27.50 7.91 -9.96
N LEU A 177 27.69 8.07 -11.27
CA LEU A 177 26.75 7.55 -12.27
C LEU A 177 26.73 6.02 -12.27
N TRP A 178 27.89 5.35 -12.19
CA TRP A 178 27.98 3.89 -12.13
C TRP A 178 27.33 3.32 -10.86
N SER A 179 27.53 3.96 -9.72
CA SER A 179 26.90 3.52 -8.46
C SER A 179 25.39 3.73 -8.47
N LEU A 180 24.89 4.83 -9.04
CA LEU A 180 23.45 5.04 -9.24
C LEU A 180 22.86 4.00 -10.20
N LEU A 181 23.57 3.62 -11.26
CA LEU A 181 23.16 2.54 -12.17
C LEU A 181 23.02 1.21 -11.43
N LEU A 182 24.00 0.86 -10.59
CA LEU A 182 23.94 -0.35 -9.79
C LEU A 182 22.72 -0.35 -8.85
N MET A 183 22.42 0.78 -8.20
CA MET A 183 21.23 0.92 -7.35
C MET A 183 19.93 0.80 -8.16
N ALA A 184 19.84 1.44 -9.31
CA ALA A 184 18.66 1.39 -10.16
C ALA A 184 18.39 -0.03 -10.69
N VAL A 185 19.45 -0.72 -11.15
CA VAL A 185 19.37 -2.12 -11.59
C VAL A 185 18.99 -3.05 -10.43
N TYR A 186 19.61 -2.86 -9.26
CA TYR A 186 19.23 -3.58 -8.04
C TYR A 186 17.74 -3.41 -7.74
N SER A 187 17.23 -2.17 -7.84
CA SER A 187 15.82 -1.88 -7.62
C SER A 187 14.88 -2.56 -8.62
N VAL A 188 15.22 -2.53 -9.91
CA VAL A 188 14.42 -3.23 -10.94
C VAL A 188 14.44 -4.74 -10.72
N LEU A 189 15.61 -5.34 -10.46
CA LEU A 189 15.76 -6.79 -10.26
C LEU A 189 15.01 -7.29 -9.02
N HIS A 190 15.17 -6.62 -7.88
CA HIS A 190 14.44 -6.97 -6.66
C HIS A 190 12.93 -6.74 -6.81
N GLY A 191 12.53 -5.67 -7.51
CA GLY A 191 11.13 -5.40 -7.79
C GLY A 191 10.50 -6.51 -8.64
N LEU A 192 11.23 -7.01 -9.65
CA LEU A 192 10.82 -8.12 -10.50
C LEU A 192 10.75 -9.45 -9.73
N LEU A 193 11.75 -9.75 -8.90
CA LEU A 193 11.84 -11.00 -8.13
C LEU A 193 10.74 -11.11 -7.07
N PHE A 194 10.49 -10.02 -6.33
CA PHE A 194 9.55 -10.02 -5.20
C PHE A 194 8.15 -9.49 -5.52
N ARG A 195 7.92 -9.09 -6.79
CA ARG A 195 6.63 -8.63 -7.32
C ARG A 195 6.14 -7.31 -6.70
N TYR A 196 7.06 -6.36 -6.49
CA TYR A 196 6.77 -5.03 -5.94
C TYR A 196 6.80 -3.95 -7.03
N PRO A 197 5.63 -3.50 -7.57
CA PRO A 197 5.61 -2.58 -8.70
C PRO A 197 6.24 -1.21 -8.39
N LEU A 198 6.02 -0.65 -7.20
CA LEU A 198 6.61 0.64 -6.82
C LEU A 198 8.15 0.62 -6.82
N PHE A 199 8.75 -0.52 -6.46
CA PHE A 199 10.21 -0.66 -6.42
C PHE A 199 10.81 -0.71 -7.83
N ILE A 200 10.11 -1.37 -8.76
CA ILE A 200 10.44 -1.34 -10.20
C ILE A 200 10.34 0.09 -10.71
N PHE A 201 9.27 0.81 -10.37
CA PHE A 201 9.07 2.19 -10.80
C PHE A 201 10.18 3.13 -10.33
N ILE A 202 10.63 3.03 -9.07
CA ILE A 202 11.77 3.82 -8.58
C ILE A 202 13.07 3.46 -9.32
N GLY A 203 13.30 2.17 -9.56
CA GLY A 203 14.45 1.72 -10.37
C GLY A 203 14.41 2.28 -11.79
N MET A 204 13.24 2.28 -12.43
CA MET A 204 13.05 2.90 -13.75
C MET A 204 13.35 4.39 -13.69
N MET A 205 12.81 5.14 -12.71
CA MET A 205 13.15 6.56 -12.53
C MET A 205 14.66 6.81 -12.43
N GLY A 206 15.39 5.96 -11.69
CA GLY A 206 16.85 6.03 -11.60
C GLY A 206 17.54 5.85 -12.95
N ILE A 207 17.09 4.90 -13.77
CA ILE A 207 17.58 4.72 -15.16
C ILE A 207 17.27 5.96 -16.00
N GLY A 208 16.10 6.58 -15.81
CA GLY A 208 15.71 7.82 -16.50
C GLY A 208 16.62 8.98 -16.18
N VAL A 209 17.00 9.15 -14.91
CA VAL A 209 17.97 10.16 -14.48
C VAL A 209 19.33 9.93 -15.16
N LEU A 210 19.80 8.69 -15.20
CA LEU A 210 21.07 8.34 -15.89
C LEU A 210 21.01 8.60 -17.39
N TYR A 211 19.89 8.27 -18.02
CA TYR A 211 19.66 8.56 -19.44
C TYR A 211 19.71 10.07 -19.69
N GLY A 212 19.03 10.85 -18.85
CA GLY A 212 19.03 12.31 -18.91
C GLY A 212 20.43 12.91 -18.77
N THR A 213 21.21 12.47 -17.77
CA THR A 213 22.57 12.98 -17.58
C THR A 213 23.51 12.60 -18.73
N ALA A 214 23.45 11.35 -19.21
CA ALA A 214 24.23 10.90 -20.36
C ALA A 214 23.88 11.69 -21.64
N MET A 215 22.60 12.02 -21.82
CA MET A 215 22.12 12.82 -22.94
C MET A 215 22.60 14.27 -22.84
N LEU A 216 22.54 14.90 -21.66
CA LEU A 216 23.05 16.26 -21.44
C LEU A 216 24.55 16.36 -21.74
N ILE A 217 25.34 15.37 -21.29
CA ILE A 217 26.78 15.30 -21.58
C ILE A 217 27.03 15.21 -23.10
N ARG A 218 26.20 14.47 -23.84
CA ARG A 218 26.32 14.33 -25.29
C ARG A 218 25.91 15.58 -26.06
N MET A 219 24.93 16.34 -25.57
CA MET A 219 24.46 17.56 -26.24
C MET A 219 25.45 18.72 -26.13
N GLY A 220 26.25 18.79 -25.06
CA GLY A 220 27.22 19.86 -24.86
C GLY A 220 26.56 21.23 -25.00
N ASN A 221 27.13 22.10 -25.84
CA ASN A 221 26.67 23.48 -26.05
C ASN A 221 25.64 23.63 -27.20
N LEU A 222 25.29 22.57 -27.93
CA LEU A 222 24.35 22.63 -29.06
C LEU A 222 22.92 22.38 -28.59
N PHE A 223 22.46 23.20 -27.65
CA PHE A 223 21.11 23.12 -27.12
C PHE A 223 20.07 23.43 -28.21
N SER A 224 19.18 22.47 -28.43
CA SER A 224 17.98 22.65 -29.26
C SER A 224 16.83 21.92 -28.60
N TRP A 225 15.71 22.63 -28.43
CA TRP A 225 14.47 22.08 -27.87
C TRP A 225 14.01 20.82 -28.61
N MET A 226 14.07 20.87 -29.95
CA MET A 226 13.69 19.75 -30.81
C MET A 226 14.53 18.50 -30.53
N ASN A 227 15.85 18.68 -30.30
CA ASN A 227 16.73 17.54 -30.02
C ASN A 227 16.36 16.91 -28.69
N ILE A 228 16.14 17.71 -27.64
CA ILE A 228 15.79 17.20 -26.30
C ILE A 228 14.47 16.45 -26.35
N GLU A 229 13.46 17.01 -27.01
CA GLU A 229 12.18 16.33 -27.20
C GLU A 229 12.35 15.00 -27.96
N LEU A 230 13.17 14.97 -29.01
CA LEU A 230 13.41 13.77 -29.82
C LEU A 230 14.10 12.64 -29.02
N TYR A 231 14.87 12.94 -27.99
CA TYR A 231 15.47 11.90 -27.14
C TYR A 231 14.48 11.30 -26.13
N TRP A 232 13.59 12.10 -25.56
CA TRP A 232 12.71 11.64 -24.48
C TRP A 232 11.34 11.18 -24.96
N VAL A 233 10.74 11.87 -25.95
CA VAL A 233 9.38 11.60 -26.39
C VAL A 233 9.25 10.20 -27.02
N PRO A 234 10.11 9.76 -27.95
CA PRO A 234 10.07 8.40 -28.47
C PRO A 234 10.29 7.34 -27.38
N LEU A 235 11.20 7.58 -26.44
CA LEU A 235 11.45 6.68 -25.31
C LEU A 235 10.19 6.51 -24.45
N SER A 236 9.45 7.61 -24.19
CA SER A 236 8.20 7.58 -23.44
C SER A 236 7.13 6.74 -24.15
N PHE A 237 6.97 6.89 -25.46
CA PHE A 237 6.01 6.10 -26.25
C PHE A 237 6.40 4.62 -26.30
N ILE A 238 7.69 4.29 -26.43
CA ILE A 238 8.17 2.90 -26.37
C ILE A 238 7.87 2.29 -25.00
N MET A 239 8.13 3.00 -23.90
CA MET A 239 7.83 2.54 -22.54
C MET A 239 6.33 2.27 -22.35
N ILE A 240 5.48 3.19 -22.79
CA ILE A 240 4.02 3.05 -22.72
C ILE A 240 3.56 1.86 -23.58
N GLY A 241 4.07 1.73 -24.81
CA GLY A 241 3.75 0.63 -25.72
C GLY A 241 4.15 -0.74 -25.17
N LEU A 242 5.36 -0.86 -24.61
CA LEU A 242 5.81 -2.07 -23.91
C LEU A 242 4.92 -2.39 -22.71
N GLY A 243 4.47 -1.36 -21.99
CA GLY A 243 3.54 -1.51 -20.89
C GLY A 243 2.21 -2.14 -21.31
N PHE A 244 1.62 -1.71 -22.43
CA PHE A 244 0.42 -2.35 -22.99
C PHE A 244 0.68 -3.78 -23.47
N LEU A 245 1.81 -4.03 -24.12
CA LEU A 245 2.18 -5.37 -24.61
C LEU A 245 2.35 -6.39 -23.47
N PHE A 246 2.94 -5.98 -22.35
CA PHE A 246 3.16 -6.88 -21.21
C PHE A 246 1.95 -7.04 -20.29
N HIS A 247 0.82 -6.39 -20.58
CA HIS A 247 -0.36 -6.43 -19.71
C HIS A 247 -0.88 -7.84 -19.44
N GLU A 248 -0.95 -8.70 -20.47
CA GLU A 248 -1.50 -10.05 -20.31
C GLU A 248 -0.57 -10.98 -19.52
N ARG A 249 0.75 -10.89 -19.74
CA ARG A 249 1.73 -11.79 -19.13
C ARG A 249 2.20 -11.34 -17.75
N TYR A 250 2.44 -10.03 -17.59
CA TYR A 250 3.03 -9.44 -16.38
C TYR A 250 2.35 -8.12 -16.03
N ARG A 251 1.11 -8.19 -15.49
CA ARG A 251 0.32 -7.01 -15.08
C ARG A 251 1.11 -5.99 -14.25
N GLN A 252 1.99 -6.45 -13.37
CA GLN A 252 2.79 -5.56 -12.53
C GLN A 252 3.80 -4.72 -13.33
N LEU A 253 4.50 -5.32 -14.29
CA LEU A 253 5.43 -4.62 -15.16
C LEU A 253 4.70 -3.66 -16.09
N ALA A 254 3.53 -4.06 -16.56
CA ALA A 254 2.70 -3.24 -17.43
C ALA A 254 2.39 -1.88 -16.79
N TYR A 255 1.84 -1.88 -15.57
CA TYR A 255 1.52 -0.63 -14.88
C TYR A 255 2.76 0.24 -14.60
N THR A 256 3.88 -0.37 -14.22
CA THR A 256 5.08 0.41 -13.88
C THR A 256 5.74 1.02 -15.10
N LEU A 257 5.79 0.30 -16.22
CA LEU A 257 6.35 0.79 -17.50
C LEU A 257 5.50 1.92 -18.06
N VAL A 258 4.17 1.79 -18.01
CA VAL A 258 3.27 2.86 -18.43
C VAL A 258 3.44 4.09 -17.54
N ALA A 259 3.45 3.92 -16.22
CA ALA A 259 3.63 5.02 -15.28
C ALA A 259 4.99 5.73 -15.45
N SER A 260 6.08 4.98 -15.62
CA SER A 260 7.40 5.58 -15.88
C SER A 260 7.46 6.27 -17.24
N GLY A 261 6.84 5.68 -18.26
CA GLY A 261 6.75 6.27 -19.60
C GLY A 261 5.99 7.60 -19.60
N LEU A 262 4.86 7.68 -18.90
CA LEU A 262 4.10 8.93 -18.75
C LEU A 262 4.93 10.04 -18.09
N LEU A 263 5.81 9.70 -17.14
CA LEU A 263 6.71 10.67 -16.53
C LEU A 263 7.89 11.05 -17.45
N TYR A 264 8.43 10.10 -18.21
CA TYR A 264 9.48 10.37 -19.19
C TYR A 264 9.05 11.33 -20.30
N PHE A 265 7.74 11.43 -20.58
CA PHE A 265 7.20 12.43 -21.50
C PHE A 265 7.52 13.88 -21.08
N PHE A 266 7.64 14.12 -19.76
CA PHE A 266 8.07 15.39 -19.16
C PHE A 266 9.59 15.45 -18.89
N GLY A 267 10.34 14.44 -19.32
CA GLY A 267 11.78 14.36 -19.17
C GLY A 267 12.56 15.52 -19.82
N PRO A 268 12.17 16.05 -21.00
CA PRO A 268 12.79 17.23 -21.59
C PRO A 268 12.80 18.44 -20.65
N GLU A 269 11.66 18.72 -20.04
CA GLU A 269 11.48 19.88 -19.18
C GLU A 269 12.27 19.71 -17.88
N ILE A 270 12.26 18.51 -17.30
CA ILE A 270 13.04 18.19 -16.10
C ILE A 270 14.54 18.33 -16.37
N SER A 271 15.02 17.77 -17.49
CA SER A 271 16.45 17.84 -17.85
C SER A 271 16.90 19.24 -18.26
N SER A 272 16.03 20.03 -18.88
CA SER A 272 16.31 21.42 -19.26
C SER A 272 16.54 22.34 -18.05
N TRP A 273 16.05 21.97 -16.86
CA TRP A 273 16.23 22.78 -15.65
C TRP A 273 17.69 22.87 -15.19
N TRP A 274 18.53 21.92 -15.60
CA TRP A 274 19.97 21.91 -15.33
C TRP A 274 20.80 22.74 -16.32
N ILE A 275 20.18 23.30 -17.36
CA ILE A 275 20.86 24.06 -18.41
C ILE A 275 20.71 25.57 -18.13
N PRO A 276 21.80 26.30 -17.86
CA PRO A 276 21.73 27.72 -17.51
C PRO A 276 21.24 28.64 -18.63
N GLU A 277 21.43 28.28 -19.90
CA GLU A 277 21.06 29.14 -21.04
C GLU A 277 19.54 29.19 -21.32
N VAL A 278 18.74 28.37 -20.66
CA VAL A 278 17.31 28.21 -20.98
C VAL A 278 16.44 29.18 -20.17
N SER A 279 15.56 29.91 -20.86
CA SER A 279 14.58 30.77 -20.18
C SER A 279 13.56 29.94 -19.41
N ARG A 280 13.40 30.25 -18.11
CA ARG A 280 12.45 29.54 -17.23
C ARG A 280 11.00 29.66 -17.70
N GLU A 281 10.67 30.77 -18.36
CA GLU A 281 9.35 31.02 -18.94
C GLU A 281 9.01 30.01 -20.04
N MET A 282 9.98 29.67 -20.90
CA MET A 282 9.78 28.70 -21.97
C MET A 282 9.55 27.30 -21.42
N ILE A 283 10.32 26.90 -20.38
CA ILE A 283 10.10 25.63 -19.66
C ILE A 283 8.66 25.57 -19.12
N GLN A 284 8.21 26.65 -18.48
CA GLN A 284 6.86 26.70 -17.90
C GLN A 284 5.76 26.59 -18.97
N ILE A 285 5.90 27.29 -20.10
CA ILE A 285 4.94 27.23 -21.20
C ILE A 285 4.88 25.81 -21.80
N MET A 286 6.03 25.18 -22.03
CA MET A 286 6.10 23.81 -22.57
C MET A 286 5.45 22.78 -21.63
N ILE A 287 5.70 22.87 -20.31
CA ILE A 287 5.04 22.02 -19.30
C ILE A 287 3.53 22.18 -19.39
N VAL A 288 3.02 23.42 -19.42
CA VAL A 288 1.57 23.68 -19.46
C VAL A 288 0.94 23.12 -20.74
N ILE A 289 1.57 23.32 -21.89
CA ILE A 289 1.10 22.78 -23.17
C ILE A 289 1.05 21.24 -23.10
N LYS A 290 2.11 20.59 -22.61
CA LYS A 290 2.14 19.13 -22.47
C LYS A 290 1.11 18.58 -21.50
N ILE A 291 0.88 19.25 -20.37
CA ILE A 291 -0.18 18.87 -19.43
C ILE A 291 -1.55 18.96 -20.12
N PHE A 292 -1.80 20.02 -20.90
CA PHE A 292 -3.06 20.21 -21.61
C PHE A 292 -3.26 19.12 -22.69
N ILE A 293 -2.23 18.83 -23.49
CA ILE A 293 -2.24 17.76 -24.49
C ILE A 293 -2.47 16.40 -23.82
N SER A 294 -1.74 16.11 -22.74
CA SER A 294 -1.87 14.86 -21.98
C SER A 294 -3.27 14.70 -21.39
N ALA A 295 -3.86 15.77 -20.85
CA ALA A 295 -5.23 15.77 -20.33
C ALA A 295 -6.25 15.49 -21.44
N ILE A 296 -6.12 16.15 -22.60
CA ILE A 296 -6.97 15.90 -23.77
C ILE A 296 -6.85 14.44 -24.22
N LEU A 297 -5.62 13.94 -24.38
CA LEU A 297 -5.35 12.57 -24.80
C LEU A 297 -5.93 11.56 -23.81
N PHE A 298 -5.80 11.82 -22.50
CA PHE A 298 -6.40 10.99 -21.46
C PHE A 298 -7.93 10.98 -21.55
N LEU A 299 -8.58 12.11 -21.83
CA LEU A 299 -10.04 12.16 -22.00
C LEU A 299 -10.51 11.34 -23.21
N PHE A 300 -9.81 11.43 -24.35
CA PHE A 300 -10.13 10.64 -25.54
C PHE A 300 -9.90 9.14 -25.33
N THR A 301 -8.80 8.80 -24.67
CA THR A 301 -8.41 7.39 -24.45
C THR A 301 -9.03 6.78 -23.19
N ARG A 302 -9.77 7.58 -22.39
CA ARG A 302 -10.29 7.21 -21.06
C ARG A 302 -10.97 5.84 -21.03
N ARG A 303 -11.80 5.52 -22.03
CA ARG A 303 -12.53 4.24 -22.08
C ARG A 303 -11.57 3.05 -22.11
N TYR A 304 -10.54 3.11 -22.95
CA TYR A 304 -9.49 2.10 -23.04
C TYR A 304 -8.68 1.99 -21.74
N TRP A 305 -8.28 3.11 -21.15
CA TRP A 305 -7.53 3.11 -19.89
C TRP A 305 -8.32 2.52 -18.73
N LEU A 306 -9.61 2.85 -18.61
CA LEU A 306 -10.47 2.34 -17.54
C LEU A 306 -10.72 0.84 -17.67
N GLU A 307 -11.00 0.37 -18.88
CA GLU A 307 -11.15 -1.07 -19.15
C GLU A 307 -9.86 -1.85 -18.89
N TRP A 308 -8.71 -1.23 -19.18
CA TRP A 308 -7.40 -1.80 -18.97
C TRP A 308 -6.97 -1.82 -17.49
N LEU A 309 -7.27 -0.77 -16.73
CA LEU A 309 -6.93 -0.70 -15.31
C LEU A 309 -7.83 -1.57 -14.41
N ARG A 310 -9.01 -2.01 -14.88
CA ARG A 310 -10.04 -2.75 -14.11
C ARG A 310 -9.98 -2.44 -12.61
N LEU A 311 -10.25 -1.18 -12.28
CA LEU A 311 -10.78 -0.80 -10.98
C LEU A 311 -12.25 -1.20 -10.89
#